data_AF-A0A1L9WUE5-F1
#
_entry.id   AF-A0A1L9WUE5-F1
#
_cell.length_a   1.000
_cell.length_b   1.000
_cell.length_c   1.000
_cell.angle_alpha   90.00
_cell.angle_beta   90.00
_cell.angle_gamma   90.00
#
_symmetry.space_group_name_H-M   'P 1'
#
loop_
_entity.id
_entity.type
_entity.pdbx_description
1 polymer ?
#
loop_
_entity_poly.entity_id
_entity_poly.type
_entity_poly.pdbx_seq_one_letter_code
_entity_poly.pdbx_strand_id
1 'polypeptide(L)'
;MTRKMNGRAPKNMAEWSAFYTFDVMTELVFGRPFNALDTNTHHYILDGIMSQIAAHVPADRRDLVEKLHLGRFLYPGAMAKALRFSQAGRSIMEDRKRHSNPGAADICTKLLSVKDPEAGKGSPFQELWAESNLLIVAGSDTASTAMAAAFFYLSRCPRALNQATHEVRRAFTSIDDICPGNPALASCVYFRACIDEAIRLKPSVAGALWREVLPGGAMVDGEFVPAGMEVGAGIYALHHNAT
;
A
#
# COMPACT_ATOMS: atom_id res chain seq x y z
N MET A 1 -17.87 23.72 -1.36
CA MET A 1 -18.53 23.68 -0.04
C MET A 1 -17.64 22.93 0.94
N THR A 2 -16.84 23.67 1.70
CA THR A 2 -15.89 23.17 2.70
C THR A 2 -16.67 22.80 3.96
N ARG A 3 -16.92 21.51 4.20
CA ARG A 3 -17.60 21.04 5.41
C ARG A 3 -16.66 21.28 6.59
N LYS A 4 -16.85 22.39 7.33
CA LYS A 4 -16.16 22.63 8.61
C LYS A 4 -16.24 21.36 9.45
N MET A 5 -15.08 20.82 9.82
CA MET A 5 -14.96 19.57 10.57
C MET A 5 -15.49 19.74 11.98
N ASN A 6 -16.78 19.43 12.17
CA ASN A 6 -17.38 19.32 13.50
C ASN A 6 -16.82 18.04 14.15
N GLY A 7 -15.94 18.17 15.15
CA GLY A 7 -15.18 17.07 15.79
C GLY A 7 -16.00 16.03 16.57
N ARG A 8 -17.31 15.90 16.32
CA ARG A 8 -18.24 14.99 17.02
C ARG A 8 -18.91 13.95 16.11
N ALA A 9 -18.74 14.03 14.80
CA ALA A 9 -19.34 13.06 13.88
C ALA A 9 -18.46 11.79 13.76
N PRO A 10 -19.04 10.57 13.84
CA PRO A 10 -18.31 9.35 13.53
C PRO A 10 -17.62 9.42 12.16
N LYS A 11 -16.42 8.85 12.08
CA LYS A 11 -15.60 8.81 10.85
C LYS A 11 -15.40 7.37 10.43
N ASN A 12 -15.43 7.12 9.13
CA ASN A 12 -15.04 5.82 8.56
C ASN A 12 -13.51 5.72 8.58
N MET A 13 -12.95 5.04 9.57
CA MET A 13 -11.50 4.96 9.71
C MET A 13 -10.81 4.19 8.57
N ALA A 14 -11.52 3.37 7.80
CA ALA A 14 -10.94 2.75 6.59
C ALA A 14 -10.68 3.81 5.50
N GLU A 15 -11.66 4.67 5.21
CA GLU A 15 -11.48 5.77 4.25
C GLU A 15 -10.40 6.75 4.70
N TRP A 16 -10.43 7.15 5.98
CA TRP A 16 -9.45 8.11 6.52
C TRP A 16 -8.03 7.53 6.55
N SER A 17 -7.88 6.23 6.84
CA SER A 17 -6.58 5.56 6.73
C SER A 17 -6.09 5.55 5.30
N ALA A 18 -6.96 5.31 4.32
CA ALA A 18 -6.60 5.28 2.91
C ALA A 18 -6.20 6.65 2.36
N PHE A 19 -6.87 7.74 2.78
CA PHE A 19 -6.45 9.10 2.44
C PHE A 19 -5.09 9.44 3.05
N TYR A 20 -4.90 9.12 4.34
CA TYR A 20 -3.64 9.37 5.03
C TYR A 20 -2.47 8.64 4.39
N THR A 21 -2.59 7.33 4.16
CA THR A 21 -1.47 6.56 3.59
C THR A 21 -1.18 6.95 2.15
N PHE A 22 -2.20 7.35 1.38
CA PHE A 22 -2.00 7.90 0.04
C PHE A 22 -1.21 9.21 0.06
N ASP A 23 -1.54 10.12 0.97
CA ASP A 23 -0.78 11.37 1.11
C ASP A 23 0.65 11.11 1.57
N VAL A 24 0.87 10.23 2.54
CA VAL A 24 2.22 9.82 2.99
C VAL A 24 3.04 9.22 1.84
N MET A 25 2.45 8.31 1.05
CA MET A 25 3.16 7.67 -0.05
C MET A 25 3.43 8.62 -1.22
N THR A 26 2.51 9.53 -1.53
CA THR A 26 2.73 10.55 -2.57
C THR A 26 3.79 11.56 -2.13
N GLU A 27 3.83 11.94 -0.86
CA GLU A 27 4.91 12.77 -0.31
C GLU A 27 6.26 12.05 -0.34
N LEU A 28 6.31 10.78 0.07
CA LEU A 28 7.54 9.99 0.04
C LEU A 28 8.08 9.76 -1.39
N VAL A 29 7.19 9.48 -2.34
CA VAL A 29 7.56 9.16 -3.72
C VAL A 29 7.84 10.42 -4.53
N PHE A 30 6.96 11.42 -4.48
CA PHE A 30 7.03 12.61 -5.33
C PHE A 30 7.52 13.88 -4.62
N GLY A 31 7.72 13.85 -3.30
CA GLY A 31 8.08 15.03 -2.51
C GLY A 31 6.93 16.02 -2.31
N ARG A 32 5.68 15.63 -2.61
CA ARG A 32 4.48 16.45 -2.44
C ARG A 32 3.26 15.60 -2.06
N PRO A 33 2.50 15.97 -1.01
CA PRO A 33 1.25 15.29 -0.71
C PRO A 33 0.20 15.60 -1.79
N PHE A 34 -0.73 14.68 -1.99
CA PHE A 34 -1.87 14.88 -2.88
C PHE A 34 -3.05 15.59 -2.20
N ASN A 35 -2.97 15.74 -0.88
CA ASN A 35 -3.98 16.35 -0.01
C ASN A 35 -5.33 15.62 -0.09
N ALA A 36 -5.30 14.30 -0.19
CA ALA A 36 -6.48 13.45 -0.14
C ALA A 36 -7.21 13.56 1.21
N LEU A 37 -6.53 13.90 2.30
CA LEU A 37 -7.14 14.16 3.61
C LEU A 37 -7.92 15.49 3.69
N ASP A 38 -7.42 16.53 3.01
CA ASP A 38 -7.96 17.89 3.15
C ASP A 38 -9.07 18.19 2.14
N THR A 39 -8.95 17.65 0.91
CA THR A 39 -9.87 17.97 -0.18
C THR A 39 -10.63 16.74 -0.68
N ASN A 40 -11.97 16.83 -0.61
CA ASN A 40 -12.90 15.83 -1.16
C ASN A 40 -12.75 15.61 -2.69
N THR A 41 -11.93 16.44 -3.37
CA THR A 41 -11.68 16.37 -4.81
C THR A 41 -10.87 15.15 -5.22
N HIS A 42 -10.11 14.54 -4.30
CA HIS A 42 -9.19 13.44 -4.61
C HIS A 42 -9.66 12.08 -4.09
N HIS A 43 -10.85 12.00 -3.50
CA HIS A 43 -11.38 10.73 -2.99
C HIS A 43 -11.65 9.67 -4.09
N TYR A 44 -11.75 10.10 -5.36
CA TYR A 44 -11.86 9.17 -6.50
C TYR A 44 -10.60 8.31 -6.71
N ILE A 45 -9.48 8.67 -6.08
CA ILE A 45 -8.22 7.94 -6.19
C ILE A 45 -8.33 6.55 -5.58
N LEU A 46 -9.04 6.41 -4.45
CA LEU A 46 -9.27 5.11 -3.83
C LEU A 46 -10.02 4.18 -4.78
N ASP A 47 -11.07 4.70 -5.40
CA ASP A 47 -11.82 4.05 -6.46
C ASP A 47 -10.91 3.64 -7.64
N GLY A 48 -9.95 4.49 -8.00
CA GLY A 48 -8.97 4.23 -9.04
C GLY A 48 -7.98 3.11 -8.68
N ILE A 49 -7.45 3.13 -7.46
CA ILE A 49 -6.52 2.11 -6.93
C ILE A 49 -7.20 0.75 -6.85
N MET A 50 -8.38 0.69 -6.23
CA MET A 50 -9.16 -0.55 -6.14
C MET A 50 -9.55 -1.06 -7.53
N SER A 51 -9.86 -0.17 -8.47
CA SER A 51 -10.16 -0.54 -9.86
C SER A 51 -8.93 -1.05 -10.62
N GLN A 52 -7.72 -0.55 -10.32
CA GLN A 52 -6.48 -1.10 -10.89
C GLN A 52 -6.29 -2.55 -10.46
N ILE A 53 -6.45 -2.83 -9.16
CA ILE A 53 -6.35 -4.19 -8.63
C ILE A 53 -7.42 -5.09 -9.26
N ALA A 54 -8.68 -4.65 -9.26
CA ALA A 54 -9.79 -5.40 -9.85
C ALA A 54 -9.67 -5.62 -11.36
N ALA A 55 -8.99 -4.73 -12.09
CA ALA A 55 -8.73 -4.85 -13.52
C ALA A 55 -7.57 -5.82 -13.84
N HIS A 56 -6.54 -5.90 -12.99
CA HIS A 56 -5.36 -6.75 -13.21
C HIS A 56 -5.54 -8.19 -12.70
N VAL A 57 -6.21 -8.38 -11.56
CA VAL A 57 -6.41 -9.72 -10.96
C VAL A 57 -7.06 -10.75 -11.91
N PRO A 58 -8.03 -10.40 -12.78
CA PRO A 58 -8.58 -11.34 -13.74
C PRO A 58 -7.63 -11.68 -14.91
N ALA A 59 -6.75 -10.75 -15.29
CA ALA A 59 -5.80 -10.92 -16.40
C ALA A 59 -4.62 -11.81 -15.99
N ASP A 60 -4.08 -11.61 -14.79
CA ASP A 60 -2.87 -12.33 -14.35
C ASP A 60 -3.10 -13.82 -14.02
N ARG A 61 -4.37 -14.24 -13.81
CA ARG A 61 -4.66 -15.50 -13.09
C ARG A 61 -5.75 -16.37 -13.73
N ARG A 62 -6.46 -15.88 -14.75
CA ARG A 62 -7.54 -16.64 -15.42
C ARG A 62 -7.60 -16.31 -16.90
N ASP A 63 -6.81 -17.05 -17.67
CA ASP A 63 -6.85 -17.16 -19.13
C ASP A 63 -8.27 -17.10 -19.73
N LEU A 64 -9.25 -17.74 -19.08
CA LEU A 64 -10.64 -17.78 -19.52
C LEU A 64 -11.39 -16.44 -19.38
N VAL A 65 -11.10 -15.64 -18.34
CA VAL A 65 -11.78 -14.35 -18.13
C VAL A 65 -11.32 -13.32 -19.16
N GLU A 66 -10.03 -13.37 -19.52
CA GLU A 66 -9.47 -12.56 -20.59
C GLU A 66 -9.94 -13.03 -21.97
N LYS A 67 -9.84 -14.35 -22.25
CA LYS A 67 -10.31 -14.95 -23.52
C LYS A 67 -11.80 -14.72 -23.78
N LEU A 68 -12.63 -14.69 -22.74
CA LEU A 68 -14.08 -14.46 -22.84
C LEU A 68 -14.48 -13.00 -22.67
N HIS A 69 -13.51 -12.08 -22.49
CA HIS A 69 -13.74 -10.65 -22.24
C HIS A 69 -14.73 -10.34 -21.09
N LEU A 70 -14.87 -11.27 -20.13
CA LEU A 70 -15.83 -11.16 -19.03
C LEU A 70 -15.45 -10.04 -18.05
N GLY A 71 -14.18 -9.62 -18.02
CA GLY A 71 -13.72 -8.51 -17.18
C GLY A 71 -14.49 -7.20 -17.40
N ARG A 72 -14.91 -6.92 -18.64
CA ARG A 72 -15.71 -5.72 -18.96
C ARG A 72 -17.11 -5.75 -18.33
N PHE A 73 -17.67 -6.94 -18.16
CA PHE A 73 -18.98 -7.14 -17.55
C PHE A 73 -18.89 -7.23 -16.02
N LEU A 74 -17.89 -7.94 -15.51
CA LEU A 74 -17.69 -8.14 -14.07
C LEU A 74 -17.26 -6.84 -13.37
N TYR A 75 -16.54 -5.95 -14.06
CA TYR A 75 -16.00 -4.72 -13.50
C TYR A 75 -16.30 -3.50 -14.39
N PRO A 76 -17.57 -3.11 -14.52
CA PRO A 76 -17.96 -2.01 -15.39
C PRO A 76 -17.33 -0.70 -14.91
N GLY A 77 -16.61 -0.02 -15.81
CA GLY A 77 -15.97 1.27 -15.51
C GLY A 77 -14.66 1.21 -14.72
N ALA A 78 -14.20 0.02 -14.31
CA ALA A 78 -12.92 -0.13 -13.60
C ALA A 78 -11.74 0.38 -14.45
N MET A 79 -11.72 0.06 -15.74
CA MET A 79 -10.69 0.57 -16.67
C MET A 79 -10.70 2.10 -16.76
N ALA A 80 -11.88 2.74 -16.81
CA ALA A 80 -11.98 4.19 -16.87
C ALA A 80 -11.49 4.86 -15.57
N LYS A 81 -11.80 4.27 -14.40
CA LYS A 81 -11.30 4.72 -13.10
C LYS A 81 -9.78 4.54 -12.97
N ALA A 82 -9.26 3.40 -13.40
CA ALA A 82 -7.83 3.11 -13.44
C ALA A 82 -7.07 4.08 -14.35
N LEU A 83 -7.61 4.35 -15.55
CA LEU A 83 -7.06 5.33 -16.49
C LEU A 83 -7.05 6.74 -15.89
N ARG A 84 -8.14 7.17 -15.25
CA ARG A 84 -8.22 8.49 -14.59
C ARG A 84 -7.16 8.63 -13.49
N PHE A 85 -6.94 7.58 -12.71
CA PHE A 85 -5.89 7.55 -11.69
C PHE A 85 -4.48 7.60 -12.32
N SER A 86 -4.22 6.78 -13.34
CA SER A 86 -2.95 6.77 -14.06
C SER A 86 -2.63 8.13 -14.71
N GLN A 87 -3.63 8.79 -15.30
CA GLN A 87 -3.48 10.15 -15.85
C GLN A 87 -3.15 11.18 -14.76
N ALA A 88 -3.78 11.08 -13.59
CA ALA A 88 -3.50 11.98 -12.49
C ALA A 88 -2.04 11.86 -12.04
N GLY A 89 -1.52 10.66 -11.82
CA GLY A 89 -0.12 10.53 -11.43
C GLY A 89 0.85 10.90 -12.57
N ARG A 90 0.50 10.65 -13.84
CA ARG A 90 1.32 11.09 -14.99
C ARG A 90 1.51 12.60 -14.98
N SER A 91 0.45 13.36 -14.69
CA SER A 91 0.54 14.82 -14.58
C SER A 91 1.50 15.27 -13.46
N ILE A 92 1.51 14.58 -12.32
CA ILE A 92 2.43 14.87 -11.20
C ILE A 92 3.88 14.65 -11.63
N MET A 93 4.15 13.55 -12.33
CA MET A 93 5.51 13.23 -12.75
C MET A 93 6.00 14.13 -13.88
N GLU A 94 5.12 14.52 -14.80
CA GLU A 94 5.43 15.53 -15.81
C GLU A 94 5.72 16.90 -15.17
N ASP A 95 4.96 17.30 -14.15
CA ASP A 95 5.23 18.49 -13.36
C ASP A 95 6.57 18.39 -12.62
N ARG A 96 6.90 17.23 -12.05
CA ARG A 96 8.20 16.97 -11.41
C ARG A 96 9.35 17.09 -12.39
N LYS A 97 9.19 16.56 -13.61
CA LYS A 97 10.19 16.69 -14.68
C LYS A 97 10.41 18.15 -15.06
N ARG A 98 9.34 18.96 -15.11
CA ARG A 98 9.42 20.40 -15.37
C ARG A 98 10.06 21.18 -14.22
N HIS A 99 9.82 20.76 -12.98
CA HIS A 99 10.31 21.39 -11.75
C HIS A 99 11.29 20.47 -11.02
N SER A 100 12.36 20.09 -11.71
CA SER A 100 13.40 19.24 -11.12
C SER A 100 13.97 19.91 -9.88
N ASN A 101 13.96 19.20 -8.75
CA ASN A 101 14.63 19.59 -7.53
C ASN A 101 15.65 18.49 -7.20
N PRO A 102 16.90 18.61 -7.71
CA PRO A 102 17.94 17.59 -7.53
C PRO A 102 18.34 17.36 -6.07
N GLY A 103 17.99 18.29 -5.16
CA GLY A 103 18.26 18.17 -3.72
C GLY A 103 17.13 17.56 -2.90
N ALA A 104 16.02 17.16 -3.54
CA ALA A 104 14.90 16.55 -2.82
C ALA A 104 15.24 15.12 -2.38
N ALA A 105 14.91 14.78 -1.13
CA ALA A 105 15.12 13.46 -0.56
C ALA A 105 13.98 12.47 -0.88
N ASP A 106 13.31 12.62 -2.03
CA ASP A 106 12.20 11.76 -2.46
C ASP A 106 12.67 10.55 -3.29
N ILE A 107 11.84 9.50 -3.35
CA ILE A 107 12.20 8.26 -4.06
C ILE A 107 12.36 8.52 -5.56
N CYS A 108 11.52 9.36 -6.18
CA CYS A 108 11.66 9.68 -7.60
C CYS A 108 13.03 10.30 -7.92
N THR A 109 13.55 11.18 -7.06
CA THR A 109 14.86 11.81 -7.23
C THR A 109 15.97 10.78 -7.15
N LYS A 110 15.87 9.83 -6.22
CA LYS A 110 16.81 8.70 -6.12
C LYS A 110 16.75 7.83 -7.37
N LEU A 111 15.55 7.42 -7.81
CA LEU A 111 15.37 6.61 -9.01
C LEU A 111 15.85 7.32 -10.28
N LEU A 112 15.65 8.63 -10.40
CA LEU A 112 16.17 9.46 -11.50
C LEU A 112 17.70 9.57 -11.50
N SER A 113 18.33 9.46 -10.33
CA SER A 113 19.78 9.60 -10.18
C SER A 113 20.56 8.30 -10.39
N VAL A 114 19.90 7.15 -10.27
CA VAL A 114 20.52 5.83 -10.43
C VAL A 114 20.71 5.51 -11.91
N LYS A 115 21.94 5.12 -12.26
CA LYS A 115 22.27 4.52 -13.55
C LYS A 115 22.48 3.04 -13.34
N ASP A 116 21.96 2.22 -14.25
CA ASP A 116 22.24 0.79 -14.26
C ASP A 116 23.76 0.58 -14.42
N PRO A 117 24.43 -0.10 -13.47
CA PRO A 117 25.86 -0.40 -13.55
C PRO A 117 26.25 -1.21 -14.79
N GLU A 118 25.37 -2.08 -15.27
CA GLU A 118 25.61 -3.01 -16.39
C GLU A 118 25.23 -2.38 -17.73
N ALA A 119 24.12 -1.65 -17.79
CA ALA A 119 23.65 -1.02 -19.04
C ALA A 119 24.19 0.40 -19.28
N GLY A 120 24.76 1.06 -18.25
CA GLY A 120 25.29 2.42 -18.30
C GLY A 120 24.26 3.53 -18.59
N LYS A 121 22.97 3.16 -18.72
CA LYS A 121 21.84 4.05 -19.02
C LYS A 121 20.94 4.15 -17.79
N GLY A 122 20.38 5.33 -17.54
CA GLY A 122 19.30 5.47 -16.56
C GLY A 122 18.02 4.85 -17.10
N SER A 123 17.12 4.40 -16.22
CA SER A 123 15.83 3.83 -16.61
C SER A 123 15.02 4.82 -17.46
N PRO A 124 14.35 4.36 -18.54
CA PRO A 124 13.44 5.19 -19.30
C PRO A 124 12.39 5.85 -18.40
N PHE A 125 11.99 7.08 -18.74
CA PHE A 125 10.98 7.83 -17.98
C PHE A 125 9.67 7.04 -17.75
N GLN A 126 9.31 6.19 -18.71
CA GLN A 126 8.12 5.33 -18.61
C GLN A 126 8.26 4.22 -17.55
N GLU A 127 9.46 3.69 -17.36
CA GLU A 127 9.76 2.69 -16.34
C GLU A 127 9.74 3.33 -14.95
N LEU A 128 10.39 4.49 -14.79
CA LEU A 128 10.35 5.28 -13.56
C LEU A 128 8.93 5.64 -13.14
N TRP A 129 8.08 5.97 -14.12
CA TRP A 129 6.66 6.20 -13.91
C TRP A 129 5.93 4.95 -13.41
N ALA A 130 6.14 3.81 -14.07
CA ALA A 130 5.53 2.55 -13.67
C ALA A 130 5.92 2.16 -12.24
N GLU A 131 7.20 2.26 -11.89
CA GLU A 131 7.72 1.98 -10.55
C GLU A 131 7.15 2.92 -9.49
N SER A 132 7.11 4.23 -9.78
CA SER A 132 6.56 5.21 -8.83
C SER A 132 5.06 5.00 -8.59
N ASN A 133 4.31 4.67 -9.64
CA ASN A 133 2.89 4.34 -9.53
C ASN A 133 2.68 3.04 -8.74
N LEU A 134 3.51 2.02 -8.97
CA LEU A 134 3.49 0.77 -8.22
C LEU A 134 3.74 1.00 -6.73
N LEU A 135 4.77 1.79 -6.38
CA LEU A 135 5.11 2.11 -4.99
C LEU A 135 3.95 2.78 -4.26
N ILE A 136 3.29 3.75 -4.90
CA ILE A 136 2.14 4.44 -4.30
C ILE A 136 0.98 3.48 -4.08
N VAL A 137 0.61 2.70 -5.09
CA VAL A 137 -0.49 1.73 -4.99
C VAL A 137 -0.21 0.69 -3.90
N ALA A 138 0.95 0.02 -3.97
CA ALA A 138 1.32 -1.06 -3.08
C ALA A 138 1.49 -0.58 -1.62
N GLY A 139 2.12 0.59 -1.43
CA GLY A 139 2.35 1.16 -0.10
C GLY A 139 1.08 1.71 0.54
N SER A 140 0.23 2.39 -0.23
CA SER A 140 -0.96 3.07 0.32
C SER A 140 -2.04 2.07 0.73
N ASP A 141 -2.36 1.11 -0.15
CA ASP A 141 -3.46 0.17 0.06
C ASP A 141 -3.17 -0.78 1.23
N THR A 142 -1.96 -1.36 1.25
CA THR A 142 -1.57 -2.32 2.29
C THR A 142 -1.46 -1.67 3.67
N ALA A 143 -0.86 -0.48 3.77
CA ALA A 143 -0.77 0.26 5.02
C ALA A 143 -2.16 0.72 5.51
N SER A 144 -3.03 1.17 4.60
CA SER A 144 -4.38 1.61 4.98
C SER A 144 -5.21 0.48 5.57
N THR A 145 -5.10 -0.72 4.98
CA THR A 145 -5.78 -1.92 5.47
C THR A 145 -5.27 -2.32 6.86
N ALA A 146 -3.95 -2.27 7.07
CA ALA A 146 -3.35 -2.55 8.38
C ALA A 146 -3.81 -1.54 9.45
N MET A 147 -3.83 -0.24 9.12
CA MET A 147 -4.33 0.81 10.01
C MET A 147 -5.82 0.62 10.35
N ALA A 148 -6.65 0.36 9.34
CA ALA A 148 -8.07 0.11 9.52
C ALA A 148 -8.32 -1.11 10.42
N ALA A 149 -7.57 -2.20 10.22
CA ALA A 149 -7.60 -3.37 11.07
C ALA A 149 -7.20 -3.05 12.52
N ALA A 150 -6.11 -2.32 12.72
CA ALA A 150 -5.65 -1.90 14.05
C ALA A 150 -6.73 -1.07 14.78
N PHE A 151 -7.32 -0.07 14.12
CA PHE A 151 -8.44 0.70 14.70
C PHE A 151 -9.64 -0.19 15.01
N PHE A 152 -10.00 -1.11 14.11
CA PHE A 152 -11.13 -2.02 14.30
C PHE A 152 -10.97 -2.91 15.54
N TYR A 153 -9.81 -3.54 15.72
CA TYR A 153 -9.57 -4.45 16.83
C TYR A 153 -9.32 -3.71 18.15
N LEU A 154 -8.53 -2.63 18.15
CA LEU A 154 -8.26 -1.84 19.36
C LEU A 154 -9.55 -1.22 19.91
N SER A 155 -10.43 -0.67 19.07
CA SER A 155 -11.70 -0.09 19.51
C SER A 155 -12.66 -1.11 20.16
N ARG A 156 -12.45 -2.41 19.93
CA ARG A 156 -13.25 -3.51 20.50
C ARG A 156 -12.60 -4.21 21.68
N CYS A 157 -11.35 -3.87 22.00
CA CYS A 157 -10.63 -4.41 23.15
C CYS A 157 -10.16 -3.26 24.05
N PRO A 158 -11.02 -2.77 24.98
CA PRO A 158 -10.69 -1.64 25.85
C PRO A 158 -9.41 -1.85 26.65
N ARG A 159 -9.13 -3.09 27.06
CA ARG A 159 -7.88 -3.45 27.76
C ARG A 159 -6.64 -3.17 26.91
N ALA A 160 -6.61 -3.69 25.68
CA ALA A 160 -5.48 -3.49 24.77
C ALA A 160 -5.33 -2.01 24.36
N LEU A 161 -6.45 -1.34 24.07
CA LEU A 161 -6.45 0.09 23.75
C LEU A 161 -5.87 0.93 24.88
N ASN A 162 -6.30 0.70 26.12
CA ASN A 162 -5.80 1.45 27.27
C ASN A 162 -4.30 1.23 27.50
N GLN A 163 -3.84 -0.02 27.39
CA GLN A 163 -2.43 -0.35 27.58
C GLN A 163 -1.55 0.25 26.48
N ALA A 164 -1.94 0.12 25.21
CA ALA A 164 -1.23 0.73 24.09
C ALA A 164 -1.22 2.27 24.18
N THR A 165 -2.35 2.88 24.54
CA THR A 165 -2.45 4.34 24.73
C THR A 165 -1.53 4.80 25.85
N HIS A 166 -1.48 4.07 26.96
CA HIS A 166 -0.61 4.39 28.08
C HIS A 166 0.87 4.28 27.71
N GLU A 167 1.26 3.25 26.96
CA GLU A 167 2.63 3.08 26.48
C GLU A 167 3.07 4.24 25.58
N VAL A 168 2.28 4.57 24.54
CA VAL A 168 2.59 5.66 23.61
C VAL A 168 2.67 7.01 24.33
N ARG A 169 1.71 7.32 25.22
CA ARG A 169 1.70 8.59 25.97
C ARG A 169 2.80 8.71 27.02
N ARG A 170 3.44 7.59 27.41
CA ARG A 170 4.62 7.60 28.28
C ARG A 170 5.92 7.71 27.50
N ALA A 171 5.96 7.17 26.28
CA ALA A 171 7.14 7.22 25.42
C ALA A 171 7.37 8.62 24.82
N PHE A 172 6.30 9.38 24.58
CA PHE A 172 6.38 10.68 23.91
C PHE A 172 5.72 11.79 24.71
N THR A 173 6.39 12.95 24.78
CA THR A 173 5.89 14.14 25.47
C THR A 173 5.34 15.19 24.52
N SER A 174 5.84 15.20 23.28
CA SER A 174 5.35 16.01 22.17
C SER A 174 5.03 15.14 20.95
N ILE A 175 4.18 15.65 20.07
CA ILE A 175 3.92 15.04 18.76
C ILE A 175 5.20 15.08 17.91
N ASP A 176 6.02 16.12 18.05
CA ASP A 176 7.28 16.28 17.31
C ASP A 176 8.32 15.20 17.66
N ASP A 177 8.16 14.57 18.84
CA ASP A 177 9.02 13.46 19.25
C ASP A 177 8.71 12.17 18.44
N ILE A 178 7.54 12.08 17.80
CA ILE A 178 7.12 10.93 17.00
C ILE A 178 7.69 11.08 15.58
N CYS A 179 9.00 10.93 15.45
CA CYS A 179 9.71 11.11 14.19
C CYS A 179 10.71 9.97 13.89
N PRO A 180 10.98 9.67 12.61
CA PRO A 180 11.96 8.67 12.23
C PRO A 180 13.33 8.89 12.89
N GLY A 181 13.92 7.82 13.42
CA GLY A 181 15.21 7.89 14.10
C GLY A 181 15.14 8.18 15.60
N ASN A 182 13.98 8.54 16.15
CA ASN A 182 13.83 8.63 17.60
C ASN A 182 13.81 7.20 18.22
N PRO A 183 14.76 6.86 19.11
CA PRO A 183 14.79 5.55 19.77
C PRO A 183 13.53 5.22 20.58
N ALA A 184 12.78 6.23 21.03
CA ALA A 184 11.52 6.05 21.76
C ALA A 184 10.46 5.30 20.93
N LEU A 185 10.51 5.35 19.60
CA LEU A 185 9.64 4.53 18.73
C LEU A 185 9.82 3.03 18.98
N ALA A 186 11.05 2.57 19.19
CA ALA A 186 11.34 1.17 19.47
C ALA A 186 10.89 0.75 20.88
N SER A 187 10.64 1.69 21.78
CA SER A 187 10.16 1.41 23.14
C SER A 187 8.66 1.05 23.20
N CYS A 188 7.89 1.34 22.14
CA CYS A 188 6.45 1.07 22.06
C CYS A 188 6.15 -0.39 21.65
N VAL A 189 6.66 -1.33 22.45
CA VAL A 189 6.64 -2.77 22.15
C VAL A 189 5.21 -3.33 22.16
N TYR A 190 4.38 -2.93 23.12
CA TYR A 190 3.01 -3.41 23.22
C TYR A 190 2.11 -2.85 22.10
N PHE A 191 2.26 -1.57 21.78
CA PHE A 191 1.56 -0.96 20.65
C PHE A 191 1.97 -1.63 19.33
N ARG A 192 3.26 -1.92 19.14
CA ARG A 192 3.74 -2.68 17.99
C ARG A 192 3.11 -4.07 17.92
N ALA A 193 3.05 -4.80 19.05
CA ALA A 193 2.40 -6.10 19.12
C ALA A 193 0.90 -6.02 18.78
N CYS A 194 0.20 -4.93 19.13
CA CYS A 194 -1.19 -4.72 18.74
C CYS A 194 -1.34 -4.56 17.22
N ILE A 195 -0.42 -3.87 16.57
CA ILE A 195 -0.40 -3.72 15.10
C ILE A 195 -0.12 -5.08 14.45
N ASP A 196 0.90 -5.80 14.92
CA ASP A 196 1.27 -7.11 14.38
C ASP A 196 0.11 -8.11 14.55
N GLU A 197 -0.58 -8.10 15.69
CA GLU A 197 -1.77 -8.95 15.91
C GLU A 197 -2.96 -8.55 15.02
N ALA A 198 -3.16 -7.25 14.79
CA ALA A 198 -4.18 -6.79 13.86
C ALA A 198 -3.91 -7.28 12.42
N ILE A 199 -2.64 -7.26 11.99
CA ILE A 199 -2.21 -7.78 10.69
C ILE A 199 -2.25 -9.31 10.65
N ARG A 200 -2.02 -9.99 11.78
CA ARG A 200 -2.21 -11.44 11.88
C ARG A 200 -3.68 -11.81 11.63
N LEU A 201 -4.60 -11.17 12.35
CA LEU A 201 -6.05 -11.41 12.25
C LEU A 201 -6.64 -10.94 10.92
N LYS A 202 -6.19 -9.79 10.41
CA LYS A 202 -6.61 -9.23 9.14
C LYS A 202 -5.39 -8.80 8.32
N PRO A 203 -4.73 -9.74 7.61
CA PRO A 203 -3.59 -9.41 6.77
C PRO A 203 -4.04 -8.53 5.60
N SER A 204 -3.25 -7.50 5.30
CA SER A 204 -3.49 -6.62 4.16
C SER A 204 -3.43 -7.39 2.83
N VAL A 205 -2.53 -8.37 2.74
CA VAL A 205 -2.46 -9.34 1.65
C VAL A 205 -2.82 -10.70 2.21
N ALA A 206 -4.04 -11.18 1.95
CA ALA A 206 -4.55 -12.44 2.49
C ALA A 206 -4.25 -13.66 1.61
N GLY A 207 -4.02 -13.43 0.32
CA GLY A 207 -3.77 -14.47 -0.68
C GLY A 207 -2.37 -15.08 -0.56
N ALA A 208 -2.07 -15.98 -1.49
CA ALA A 208 -0.73 -16.54 -1.60
C ALA A 208 0.21 -15.60 -2.36
N LEU A 209 1.45 -15.53 -1.91
CA LEU A 209 2.55 -14.91 -2.64
C LEU A 209 3.22 -16.00 -3.48
N TRP A 210 2.85 -16.06 -4.75
CA TRP A 210 3.29 -17.11 -5.67
C TRP A 210 4.80 -17.07 -5.88
N ARG A 211 5.38 -18.25 -6.05
CA ARG A 211 6.77 -18.48 -6.43
C ARG A 211 6.79 -19.49 -7.55
N GLU A 212 7.53 -19.21 -8.61
CA GLU A 212 7.76 -20.16 -9.68
C GLU A 212 8.89 -21.11 -9.28
N VAL A 213 8.68 -22.41 -9.50
CA VAL A 213 9.70 -23.44 -9.28
C VAL A 213 10.74 -23.38 -10.40
N LEU A 214 12.00 -23.15 -10.01
CA LEU A 214 13.13 -23.03 -10.92
C LEU A 214 13.49 -24.38 -11.60
N PRO A 215 14.31 -24.35 -12.68
CA PRO A 215 14.83 -25.56 -13.30
C PRO A 215 15.48 -26.51 -12.28
N GLY A 216 15.15 -27.80 -12.37
CA GLY A 216 15.55 -28.83 -11.39
C GLY A 216 14.41 -29.25 -10.45
N GLY A 217 13.31 -28.51 -10.39
CA GLY A 217 12.18 -28.80 -9.51
C GLY A 217 12.47 -28.45 -8.05
N ALA A 218 11.49 -28.68 -7.18
CA ALA A 218 11.61 -28.44 -5.74
C ALA A 218 10.90 -29.53 -4.93
N MET A 219 11.49 -29.94 -3.82
CA MET A 219 10.81 -30.76 -2.81
C MET A 219 10.12 -29.84 -1.81
N VAL A 220 8.79 -29.97 -1.66
CA VAL A 220 7.98 -29.19 -0.72
C VAL A 220 7.14 -30.16 0.10
N ASP A 221 7.33 -30.19 1.42
CA ASP A 221 6.63 -31.10 2.35
C ASP A 221 6.66 -32.59 1.92
N GLY A 222 7.78 -33.03 1.33
CA GLY A 222 7.97 -34.41 0.86
C GLY A 222 7.41 -34.69 -0.54
N GLU A 223 6.76 -33.72 -1.17
CA GLU A 223 6.24 -33.81 -2.54
C GLU A 223 7.18 -33.12 -3.54
N PHE A 224 7.44 -33.77 -4.68
CA PHE A 224 8.24 -33.17 -5.75
C PHE A 224 7.36 -32.29 -6.64
N VAL A 225 7.73 -31.02 -6.77
CA VAL A 225 7.10 -30.04 -7.64
C VAL A 225 7.99 -29.79 -8.85
N PRO A 226 7.51 -30.03 -10.09
CA PRO A 226 8.26 -29.76 -11.31
C PRO A 226 8.57 -28.28 -11.54
N ALA A 227 9.63 -28.01 -12.32
CA ALA A 227 9.97 -26.67 -12.79
C ALA A 227 8.84 -26.04 -13.62
N GLY A 228 8.67 -24.72 -13.50
CA GLY A 228 7.63 -23.94 -14.17
C GLY A 228 6.25 -23.97 -13.50
N MET A 229 6.09 -24.70 -12.38
CA MET A 229 4.87 -24.59 -11.56
C MET A 229 4.93 -23.41 -10.61
N GLU A 230 3.78 -22.78 -10.36
CA GLU A 230 3.62 -21.80 -9.29
C GLU A 230 3.18 -22.46 -7.98
N VAL A 231 3.91 -22.19 -6.90
CA VAL A 231 3.57 -22.62 -5.54
C VAL A 231 3.36 -21.40 -4.64
N GLY A 232 2.45 -21.52 -3.67
CA GLY A 232 2.20 -20.45 -2.72
C GLY A 232 1.27 -20.89 -1.60
N ALA A 233 1.46 -20.31 -0.43
CA ALA A 233 0.62 -20.54 0.74
C ALA A 233 -0.20 -19.28 1.07
N GLY A 234 -1.49 -19.45 1.34
CA GLY A 234 -2.37 -18.34 1.67
C GLY A 234 -2.00 -17.72 3.00
N ILE A 235 -1.62 -16.44 3.01
CA ILE A 235 -1.16 -15.72 4.22
C ILE A 235 -2.23 -15.76 5.32
N TYR A 236 -3.50 -15.59 4.97
CA TYR A 236 -4.58 -15.65 5.95
C TYR A 236 -4.64 -17.00 6.66
N ALA A 237 -4.54 -18.10 5.92
CA ALA A 237 -4.57 -19.44 6.49
C ALA A 237 -3.36 -19.68 7.38
N LEU A 238 -2.16 -19.28 6.93
CA LEU A 238 -0.93 -19.38 7.73
C LEU A 238 -1.04 -18.61 9.05
N HIS A 239 -1.53 -17.36 9.00
CA HIS A 239 -1.67 -16.53 10.20
C HIS A 239 -2.71 -17.05 11.21
N HIS A 240 -3.62 -17.92 10.77
CA HIS A 240 -4.64 -18.56 11.61
C HIS A 240 -4.33 -20.03 11.90
N ASN A 241 -3.16 -20.50 11.51
CA ASN A 241 -2.72 -21.83 11.89
C ASN A 241 -2.45 -21.87 13.40
N ALA A 242 -3.03 -22.85 14.09
CA ALA A 242 -2.89 -23.03 15.53
C ALA A 242 -1.59 -23.76 15.91
N THR A 243 -0.91 -24.35 14.93
CA THR A 243 0.34 -25.10 15.04
C THR A 243 1.48 -24.32 14.39
#